data_AF-A0AB74KP97-F1
#
_entry.id   AF-A0AB74KP97-F1
#
_cell.length_a   1.000
_cell.length_b   1.000
_cell.length_c   1.000
_cell.angle_alpha   90.00
_cell.angle_beta   90.00
_cell.angle_gamma   90.00
#
_symmetry.space_group_name_H-M   'P 1'
#
loop_
_entity.id
_entity.type
_entity.pdbx_description
1 polymer ?
#
loop_
_entity_poly.entity_id
_entity_poly.type
_entity_poly.pdbx_seq_one_letter_code
_entity_poly.pdbx_strand_id
1 'polypeptide(L)'
;MAPPGSGKTAAVAVPNLLNVPSSCVVLDIKGELFDLTAGYRQQVLKNKIFVFDPLGNDNTLKFNPFDKRIVEKLDFNRKRRLVDEVGNTIFAEDGANKDPHWTQQAKNLFVFYALYDLCVHNTSTFFEIASAPIKNYVPLINPQSRFYTELYECQSSDNGFVKENGRYMAKVENGVKKMKPNVNVELLWYKQVAEQVYTDPENPKNYDGSVNNLEKDDQGNVIMKEGMLDPIIRNEANKWAKANDKEFASIKSVYSRFMQVFTSYQVKSATDSMSFEYEDLRADNISLYIKIAQTDIDTLAPLIRILLESIAKNLLLKESKKFEERVYLFLDEFVRFGKLPFLLEMPALSRSYGVVLIFITQSNALIEKYYGREDARIVNSTVAYKIIFKMDDLEYAKQVSEEIGKMTRKTRSHSTEKGQLITGGTSSIGKEAWDLLSAQDIMNIDKDEVIVLVSGHKAKPLKLKANYYFKNKELLSRINWEVKPNEEVF
;
A
#
# COMPACT_ATOMS: atom_id res chain seq x y z
N MET A 1 -18.85 1.65 -12.35
CA MET A 1 -19.56 0.66 -11.52
C MET A 1 -20.37 -0.25 -12.41
N ALA A 2 -20.23 -1.56 -12.24
CA ALA A 2 -20.87 -2.51 -13.15
C ALA A 2 -20.91 -3.93 -12.56
N PRO A 3 -22.04 -4.65 -12.55
CA PRO A 3 -22.13 -6.01 -12.03
C PRO A 3 -21.13 -6.99 -12.67
N PRO A 4 -20.89 -8.17 -12.06
CA PRO A 4 -20.13 -9.24 -12.70
C PRO A 4 -20.62 -9.54 -14.13
N GLY A 5 -19.71 -9.72 -15.07
CA GLY A 5 -20.05 -10.09 -16.46
C GLY A 5 -20.64 -8.98 -17.35
N SER A 6 -20.75 -7.75 -16.85
CA SER A 6 -21.19 -6.56 -17.63
C SER A 6 -20.17 -6.05 -18.66
N GLY A 7 -18.95 -6.59 -18.63
CA GLY A 7 -17.85 -6.21 -19.53
C GLY A 7 -17.17 -4.88 -19.17
N LYS A 8 -17.20 -4.46 -17.90
CA LYS A 8 -16.50 -3.26 -17.41
C LYS A 8 -15.02 -3.20 -17.78
N THR A 9 -14.32 -4.31 -17.63
CA THR A 9 -12.90 -4.47 -17.99
C THR A 9 -12.74 -4.29 -19.51
N ALA A 10 -13.60 -4.92 -20.30
CA ALA A 10 -13.57 -4.89 -21.75
C ALA A 10 -13.99 -3.53 -22.37
N ALA A 11 -14.82 -2.74 -21.68
CA ALA A 11 -15.33 -1.47 -22.19
C ALA A 11 -14.63 -0.22 -21.61
N VAL A 12 -13.97 -0.34 -20.45
CA VAL A 12 -13.31 0.78 -19.78
C VAL A 12 -11.81 0.52 -19.62
N ALA A 13 -11.40 -0.52 -18.92
CA ALA A 13 -9.98 -0.72 -18.60
C ALA A 13 -9.13 -0.96 -19.85
N VAL A 14 -9.46 -1.98 -20.65
CA VAL A 14 -8.69 -2.39 -21.83
C VAL A 14 -8.59 -1.26 -22.88
N PRO A 15 -9.70 -0.62 -23.31
CA PRO A 15 -9.61 0.48 -24.28
C PRO A 15 -8.74 1.65 -23.80
N ASN A 16 -8.77 1.98 -22.50
CA ASN A 16 -7.95 3.07 -21.99
C ASN A 16 -6.47 2.67 -21.91
N LEU A 17 -6.15 1.47 -21.40
CA LEU A 17 -4.78 0.94 -21.34
C LEU A 17 -4.12 0.84 -22.72
N LEU A 18 -4.88 0.66 -23.80
CA LEU A 18 -4.36 0.62 -25.18
C LEU A 18 -4.22 2.00 -25.85
N ASN A 19 -4.67 3.07 -25.19
CA ASN A 19 -4.68 4.42 -25.75
C ASN A 19 -3.91 5.46 -24.91
N VAL A 20 -3.67 5.22 -23.62
CA VAL A 20 -2.89 6.14 -22.79
C VAL A 20 -1.39 5.79 -22.88
N PRO A 21 -0.53 6.67 -23.44
CA PRO A 21 0.88 6.34 -23.63
C PRO A 21 1.71 6.46 -22.34
N SER A 22 1.25 7.25 -21.37
CA SER A 22 1.96 7.48 -20.12
C SER A 22 1.92 6.28 -19.17
N SER A 23 2.70 6.36 -18.10
CA SER A 23 2.81 5.33 -17.07
C SER A 23 1.47 4.90 -16.47
N CYS A 24 1.35 3.61 -16.19
CA CYS A 24 0.17 2.99 -15.61
C CYS A 24 0.54 2.11 -14.42
N VAL A 25 -0.23 2.19 -13.35
CA VAL A 25 -0.23 1.23 -12.24
C VAL A 25 -1.57 0.51 -12.27
N VAL A 26 -1.55 -0.78 -12.52
CA VAL A 26 -2.72 -1.59 -12.86
C VAL A 26 -2.88 -2.69 -11.81
N LEU A 27 -3.92 -2.58 -10.99
CA LEU A 27 -4.35 -3.66 -10.12
C LEU A 27 -5.15 -4.67 -10.94
N ASP A 28 -4.61 -5.88 -11.12
CA ASP A 28 -5.15 -6.90 -12.02
C ASP A 28 -5.30 -8.26 -11.31
N ILE A 29 -6.45 -8.46 -10.67
CA ILE A 29 -6.76 -9.69 -9.92
C ILE A 29 -6.90 -10.93 -10.84
N LYS A 30 -7.06 -10.74 -12.17
CA LYS A 30 -7.29 -11.87 -13.09
C LYS A 30 -6.13 -12.12 -14.04
N GLY A 31 -5.20 -11.19 -14.17
CA GLY A 31 -4.15 -11.20 -15.19
C GLY A 31 -4.65 -10.80 -16.59
N GLU A 32 -5.97 -10.64 -16.78
CA GLU A 32 -6.57 -10.37 -18.09
C GLU A 32 -6.10 -9.01 -18.66
N LEU A 33 -5.87 -8.02 -17.81
CA LEU A 33 -5.40 -6.70 -18.27
C LEU A 33 -3.95 -6.79 -18.75
N PHE A 34 -3.10 -7.52 -18.02
CA PHE A 34 -1.73 -7.79 -18.46
C PHE A 34 -1.73 -8.52 -19.80
N ASP A 35 -2.39 -9.68 -19.87
CA ASP A 35 -2.41 -10.55 -21.05
C ASP A 35 -2.89 -9.82 -22.31
N LEU A 36 -3.94 -9.00 -22.17
CA LEU A 36 -4.50 -8.26 -23.30
C LEU A 36 -3.66 -7.06 -23.71
N THR A 37 -3.02 -6.33 -22.78
CA THR A 37 -2.54 -4.96 -23.07
C THR A 37 -1.04 -4.75 -22.97
N ALA A 38 -0.32 -5.56 -22.18
CA ALA A 38 1.07 -5.28 -21.83
C ALA A 38 2.00 -5.25 -23.05
N GLY A 39 1.88 -6.20 -23.99
CA GLY A 39 2.76 -6.26 -25.15
C GLY A 39 2.61 -5.06 -26.09
N TYR A 40 1.38 -4.58 -26.31
CA TYR A 40 1.17 -3.39 -27.13
C TYR A 40 1.67 -2.12 -26.43
N ARG A 41 1.47 -2.03 -25.11
CA ARG A 41 2.04 -0.94 -24.31
C ARG A 41 3.57 -0.93 -24.39
N GLN A 42 4.22 -2.08 -24.37
CA GLN A 42 5.67 -2.19 -24.51
C GLN A 42 6.15 -1.79 -25.91
N GLN A 43 5.62 -2.46 -26.94
CA GLN A 43 6.19 -2.39 -28.28
C GLN A 43 5.79 -1.11 -29.03
N VAL A 44 4.56 -0.63 -28.83
CA VAL A 44 4.01 0.54 -29.54
C VAL A 44 4.00 1.78 -28.66
N LEU A 45 3.50 1.68 -27.42
CA LEU A 45 3.47 2.83 -26.50
C LEU A 45 4.80 3.05 -25.76
N LYS A 46 5.81 2.20 -26.02
CA LYS A 46 7.17 2.33 -25.46
C LYS A 46 7.21 2.40 -23.93
N ASN A 47 6.37 1.58 -23.29
CA ASN A 47 6.37 1.46 -21.84
C ASN A 47 7.27 0.32 -21.34
N LYS A 48 8.08 0.57 -20.31
CA LYS A 48 8.74 -0.52 -19.57
C LYS A 48 7.69 -1.28 -18.78
N ILE A 49 7.65 -2.61 -18.91
CA ILE A 49 6.61 -3.45 -18.30
C ILE A 49 7.17 -4.14 -17.05
N PHE A 50 6.52 -3.94 -15.91
CA PHE A 50 6.82 -4.68 -14.69
C PHE A 50 5.59 -5.44 -14.22
N VAL A 51 5.81 -6.65 -13.71
CA VAL A 51 4.78 -7.52 -13.13
C VAL A 51 5.13 -7.75 -11.68
N PHE A 52 4.22 -7.41 -10.78
CA PHE A 52 4.30 -7.76 -9.37
C PHE A 52 3.34 -8.91 -9.10
N ASP A 53 3.91 -10.10 -8.95
CA ASP A 53 3.23 -11.36 -8.63
C ASP A 53 4.07 -12.15 -7.62
N PRO A 54 4.14 -11.72 -6.34
CA PRO A 54 5.13 -12.21 -5.38
C PRO A 54 5.08 -13.73 -5.09
N LEU A 55 3.98 -14.41 -5.42
CA LEU A 55 3.83 -15.85 -5.24
C LEU A 55 3.82 -16.63 -6.57
N GLY A 56 3.67 -15.94 -7.70
CA GLY A 56 3.70 -16.54 -9.03
C GLY A 56 5.09 -16.60 -9.65
N ASN A 57 5.14 -17.11 -10.88
CA ASN A 57 6.38 -17.34 -11.62
C ASN A 57 6.77 -16.18 -12.55
N ASP A 58 5.83 -15.28 -12.85
CA ASP A 58 6.01 -14.20 -13.83
C ASP A 58 6.50 -12.88 -13.20
N ASN A 59 6.90 -12.90 -11.92
CA ASN A 59 7.26 -11.69 -11.20
C ASN A 59 8.56 -11.08 -11.72
N THR A 60 8.46 -9.85 -12.24
CA THR A 60 9.62 -9.08 -12.70
C THR A 60 9.90 -7.84 -11.84
N LEU A 61 8.96 -7.43 -10.98
CA LEU A 61 9.15 -6.30 -10.06
C LEU A 61 9.83 -6.74 -8.76
N LYS A 62 10.81 -5.96 -8.32
CA LYS A 62 11.34 -5.94 -6.97
C LYS A 62 10.86 -4.67 -6.26
N PHE A 63 10.24 -4.81 -5.10
CA PHE A 63 9.71 -3.69 -4.31
C PHE A 63 10.25 -3.72 -2.89
N ASN A 64 11.09 -2.74 -2.55
CA ASN A 64 11.58 -2.57 -1.18
C ASN A 64 11.59 -1.07 -0.81
N PRO A 65 10.66 -0.59 0.04
CA PRO A 65 10.67 0.80 0.48
C PRO A 65 11.88 1.12 1.37
N PHE A 66 12.57 0.10 1.89
CA PHE A 66 13.76 0.20 2.74
C PHE A 66 15.07 -0.05 1.97
N ASP A 67 15.02 -0.02 0.64
CA ASP A 67 16.21 -0.15 -0.21
C ASP A 67 17.21 0.98 0.07
N LYS A 68 18.49 0.62 0.07
CA LYS A 68 19.61 1.53 0.32
C LYS A 68 19.55 2.83 -0.50
N ARG A 69 19.17 2.76 -1.78
CA ARG A 69 19.07 3.95 -2.67
C ARG A 69 18.06 4.99 -2.18
N ILE A 70 17.03 4.55 -1.47
CA ILE A 70 16.03 5.43 -0.87
C ILE A 70 16.56 5.91 0.47
N VAL A 71 16.96 4.97 1.34
CA VAL A 71 17.27 5.22 2.76
C VAL A 71 18.49 6.11 2.95
N GLU A 72 19.51 6.02 2.10
CA GLU A 72 20.71 6.87 2.19
C GLU A 72 20.43 8.36 1.98
N LYS A 73 19.34 8.71 1.28
CA LYS A 73 18.92 10.09 1.03
C LYS A 73 18.11 10.69 2.21
N LEU A 74 17.79 9.90 3.24
CA LEU A 74 16.89 10.28 4.32
C LEU A 74 17.66 10.59 5.61
N ASP A 75 17.33 11.72 6.24
CA ASP A 75 17.69 11.98 7.63
C ASP A 75 16.91 11.07 8.60
N PHE A 76 17.26 11.09 9.88
CA PHE A 76 16.62 10.26 10.89
C PHE A 76 15.09 10.45 10.96
N ASN A 77 14.62 11.70 10.90
CA ASN A 77 13.19 12.01 10.99
C ASN A 77 12.41 11.46 9.79
N ARG A 78 13.00 11.52 8.60
CA ARG A 78 12.42 10.94 7.37
C ARG A 78 12.48 9.41 7.39
N LYS A 79 13.57 8.79 7.87
CA LYS A 79 13.65 7.33 8.08
C LYS A 79 12.55 6.87 9.05
N ARG A 80 12.39 7.56 10.18
CA ARG A 80 11.32 7.29 11.15
C ARG A 80 9.94 7.43 10.53
N ARG A 81 9.67 8.52 9.80
CA ARG A 81 8.39 8.73 9.13
C ARG A 81 8.07 7.59 8.16
N LEU A 82 9.04 7.18 7.33
CA LEU A 82 8.87 6.06 6.40
C LEU A 82 8.53 4.75 7.14
N VAL A 83 9.26 4.43 8.22
CA VAL A 83 9.01 3.23 9.03
C VAL A 83 7.64 3.28 9.70
N ASP A 84 7.25 4.42 10.26
CA ASP A 84 5.94 4.62 10.90
C ASP A 84 4.80 4.47 9.89
N GLU A 85 4.99 5.00 8.69
CA GLU A 85 4.02 4.88 7.59
C GLU A 85 3.82 3.43 7.16
N VAL A 86 4.91 2.71 6.86
CA VAL A 86 4.83 1.28 6.51
C VAL A 86 4.23 0.47 7.67
N GLY A 87 4.62 0.77 8.90
CA GLY A 87 4.08 0.13 10.09
C GLY A 87 2.57 0.39 10.30
N ASN A 88 2.08 1.60 10.00
CA ASN A 88 0.65 1.90 10.04
C ASN A 88 -0.14 1.03 9.06
N THR A 89 0.41 0.77 7.87
CA THR A 89 -0.23 -0.07 6.85
C THR A 89 -0.24 -1.54 7.24
N ILE A 90 0.87 -2.07 7.78
CA ILE A 90 0.99 -3.47 8.20
C ILE A 90 0.08 -3.78 9.38
N PHE A 91 0.10 -2.92 10.40
CA PHE A 91 -0.61 -3.14 11.67
C PHE A 91 -2.01 -2.49 11.66
N ALA A 92 -2.56 -2.21 10.48
CA ALA A 92 -3.94 -1.78 10.33
C ALA A 92 -4.89 -2.96 10.63
N GLU A 93 -5.79 -2.78 11.59
CA GLU A 93 -6.82 -3.78 11.90
C GLU A 93 -8.13 -3.47 11.17
N ASP A 94 -8.74 -4.49 10.57
CA ASP A 94 -10.08 -4.44 9.99
C ASP A 94 -11.09 -5.13 10.94
N GLY A 95 -12.14 -4.44 11.42
CA GLY A 95 -13.25 -5.06 12.21
C GLY A 95 -13.44 -4.62 13.67
N ALA A 96 -14.45 -5.17 14.37
CA ALA A 96 -14.92 -4.70 15.69
C ALA A 96 -14.30 -5.37 16.93
N ASN A 97 -13.66 -6.55 16.80
CA ASN A 97 -12.98 -7.26 17.89
C ASN A 97 -11.47 -7.00 17.81
N LYS A 98 -11.09 -5.79 18.23
CA LYS A 98 -9.70 -5.33 18.25
C LYS A 98 -9.15 -5.40 19.68
N ASP A 99 -7.88 -5.76 19.82
CA ASP A 99 -7.11 -5.46 21.04
C ASP A 99 -6.05 -4.41 20.68
N PRO A 100 -6.42 -3.11 20.72
CA PRO A 100 -5.57 -2.04 20.21
C PRO A 100 -4.23 -1.95 20.94
N HIS A 101 -4.18 -2.42 22.19
CA HIS A 101 -2.97 -2.37 23.00
C HIS A 101 -1.88 -3.29 22.44
N TRP A 102 -2.17 -4.57 22.22
CA TRP A 102 -1.17 -5.52 21.73
C TRP A 102 -0.72 -5.22 20.31
N THR A 103 -1.65 -4.80 19.45
CA THR A 103 -1.31 -4.40 18.07
C THR A 103 -0.40 -3.18 18.06
N GLN A 104 -0.65 -2.19 18.92
CA GLN A 104 0.25 -1.04 19.05
C GLN A 104 1.64 -1.44 19.56
N GLN A 105 1.74 -2.36 20.52
CA GLN A 105 3.05 -2.84 20.98
C GLN A 105 3.80 -3.65 19.91
N ALA A 106 3.08 -4.48 19.14
CA ALA A 106 3.67 -5.21 18.02
C ALA A 106 4.17 -4.25 16.92
N LYS A 107 3.40 -3.19 16.62
CA LYS A 107 3.86 -2.12 15.72
C LYS A 107 5.12 -1.43 16.27
N ASN A 108 5.18 -1.11 17.56
CA ASN A 108 6.37 -0.49 18.16
C ASN A 108 7.60 -1.40 18.01
N LEU A 109 7.41 -2.73 18.12
CA LEU A 109 8.49 -3.69 17.90
C LEU A 109 8.96 -3.70 16.44
N PHE A 110 8.03 -3.60 15.48
CA PHE A 110 8.37 -3.42 14.05
C PHE A 110 9.17 -2.14 13.83
N VAL A 111 8.70 -1.01 14.38
CA VAL A 111 9.35 0.29 14.24
C VAL A 111 10.77 0.23 14.80
N PHE A 112 10.96 -0.39 15.96
CA PHE A 112 12.28 -0.56 16.56
C PHE A 112 13.24 -1.33 15.64
N TYR A 113 12.83 -2.51 15.16
CA TYR A 113 13.69 -3.34 14.31
C TYR A 113 14.02 -2.67 12.98
N ALA A 114 13.00 -2.17 12.29
CA ALA A 114 13.18 -1.50 11.01
C ALA A 114 14.09 -0.26 11.17
N LEU A 115 13.82 0.60 12.15
CA LEU A 115 14.59 1.82 12.33
C LEU A 115 16.03 1.54 12.78
N TYR A 116 16.26 0.51 13.62
CA TYR A 116 17.61 0.06 13.96
C TYR A 116 18.38 -0.34 12.71
N ASP A 117 17.82 -1.21 11.87
CA ASP A 117 18.46 -1.63 10.62
C ASP A 117 18.72 -0.46 9.67
N LEU A 118 17.75 0.46 9.50
CA LEU A 118 17.92 1.64 8.65
C LEU A 118 19.01 2.60 9.15
N CYS A 119 19.24 2.66 10.46
CA CYS A 119 20.25 3.54 11.06
C CYS A 119 21.64 2.90 11.09
N VAL A 120 21.73 1.60 11.32
CA VAL A 120 23.01 0.87 11.46
C VAL A 120 23.51 0.35 10.10
N HIS A 121 22.60 -0.12 9.24
CA HIS A 121 22.94 -0.79 7.98
C HIS A 121 22.58 0.03 6.73
N ASN A 122 21.88 1.16 6.88
CA ASN A 122 21.37 1.98 5.77
C ASN A 122 20.44 1.23 4.80
N THR A 123 19.91 0.08 5.20
CA THR A 123 18.97 -0.73 4.41
C THR A 123 18.31 -1.75 5.34
N SER A 124 17.15 -2.26 4.94
CA SER A 124 16.55 -3.47 5.53
C SER A 124 15.65 -4.13 4.50
N THR A 125 15.10 -5.29 4.83
CA THR A 125 14.08 -5.99 4.05
C THR A 125 12.92 -6.40 4.94
N PHE A 126 11.73 -6.56 4.38
CA PHE A 126 10.59 -7.06 5.14
C PHE A 126 10.88 -8.42 5.80
N PHE A 127 11.64 -9.28 5.11
CA PHE A 127 12.01 -10.60 5.62
C PHE A 127 12.94 -10.53 6.84
N GLU A 128 13.94 -9.65 6.81
CA GLU A 128 14.86 -9.44 7.94
C GLU A 128 14.10 -8.92 9.17
N ILE A 129 13.23 -7.92 8.96
CA ILE A 129 12.41 -7.35 10.03
C ILE A 129 11.47 -8.42 10.59
N ALA A 130 10.72 -9.13 9.73
CA ALA A 130 9.79 -10.19 10.13
C ALA A 130 10.47 -11.32 10.94
N SER A 131 11.71 -11.65 10.57
CA SER A 131 12.48 -12.72 11.21
C SER A 131 13.23 -12.27 12.46
N ALA A 132 13.27 -10.95 12.75
CA ALA A 132 14.05 -10.41 13.85
C ALA A 132 13.71 -11.02 15.23
N PRO A 133 12.45 -11.26 15.62
CA PRO A 133 12.13 -11.87 16.92
C PRO A 133 12.60 -13.31 17.13
N ILE A 134 12.98 -14.01 16.04
CA ILE A 134 13.44 -15.41 16.04
C ILE A 134 14.90 -15.53 15.55
N LYS A 135 15.58 -14.41 15.32
CA LYS A 135 16.95 -14.37 14.81
C LYS A 135 17.92 -14.95 15.85
N ASN A 136 18.97 -15.60 15.37
CA ASN A 136 20.09 -15.97 16.23
C ASN A 136 20.93 -14.71 16.55
N TYR A 137 20.79 -14.21 17.78
CA TYR A 137 21.51 -13.03 18.27
C TYR A 137 22.92 -13.33 18.81
N VAL A 138 23.32 -14.60 18.98
CA VAL A 138 24.65 -14.99 19.45
C VAL A 138 25.80 -14.31 18.68
N PRO A 139 25.82 -14.31 17.32
CA PRO A 139 26.88 -13.64 16.57
C PRO A 139 26.81 -12.11 16.62
N LEU A 140 25.71 -11.52 17.11
CA LEU A 140 25.50 -10.07 17.16
C LEU A 140 25.90 -9.46 18.51
N ILE A 141 26.21 -10.27 19.52
CA ILE A 141 26.79 -9.76 20.77
C ILE A 141 28.25 -9.40 20.52
N ASN A 142 28.55 -8.11 20.57
CA ASN A 142 29.87 -7.59 20.22
C ASN A 142 30.90 -8.01 21.28
N PRO A 143 32.07 -8.56 20.90
CA PRO A 143 33.15 -8.88 21.84
C PRO A 143 33.66 -7.70 22.67
N GLN A 144 33.43 -6.46 22.28
CA GLN A 144 33.78 -5.27 23.07
C GLN A 144 32.73 -4.95 24.15
N SER A 145 31.51 -5.48 24.00
CA SER A 145 30.41 -5.28 24.92
C SER A 145 30.60 -6.07 26.20
N ARG A 146 30.28 -5.45 27.34
CA ARG A 146 30.28 -6.12 28.66
C ARG A 146 29.37 -7.36 28.69
N PHE A 147 28.30 -7.36 27.89
CA PHE A 147 27.37 -8.48 27.75
C PHE A 147 28.01 -9.72 27.09
N TYR A 148 29.15 -9.58 26.41
CA TYR A 148 29.88 -10.73 25.85
C TYR A 148 30.33 -11.71 26.94
N THR A 149 30.73 -11.19 28.10
CA THR A 149 31.10 -11.99 29.29
C THR A 149 29.89 -12.57 30.02
N GLU A 150 28.70 -12.03 29.79
CA GLU A 150 27.45 -12.63 30.27
C GLU A 150 27.06 -13.83 29.40
N LEU A 151 27.35 -13.78 28.09
CA LEU A 151 27.08 -14.85 27.12
C LEU A 151 28.03 -16.05 27.26
N TYR A 152 29.33 -15.81 27.40
CA TYR A 152 30.35 -16.86 27.44
C TYR A 152 30.98 -17.02 28.84
N GLU A 153 31.38 -18.23 29.18
CA GLU A 153 32.28 -18.54 30.29
C GLU A 153 33.65 -18.99 29.75
N CYS A 154 34.71 -18.75 30.52
CA CYS A 154 36.06 -19.22 30.21
C CYS A 154 36.37 -20.47 31.03
N GLN A 155 36.84 -21.55 30.38
CA GLN A 155 37.35 -22.74 31.05
C GLN A 155 38.88 -22.67 31.16
N SER A 156 39.40 -21.91 32.12
CA SER A 156 40.85 -21.83 32.41
C SER A 156 41.08 -21.89 33.91
N SER A 157 42.26 -22.33 34.36
CA SER A 157 42.66 -22.34 35.78
C SER A 157 42.41 -21.01 36.49
N ASP A 158 42.54 -19.88 35.78
CA ASP A 158 42.37 -18.52 36.28
C ASP A 158 41.02 -17.85 35.94
N ASN A 159 39.99 -18.65 35.55
CA ASN A 159 38.60 -18.26 35.25
C ASN A 159 38.40 -16.74 35.02
N GLY A 160 38.54 -16.27 33.78
CA GLY A 160 38.27 -14.86 33.50
C GLY A 160 38.45 -14.45 32.05
N PHE A 161 37.82 -13.31 31.72
CA PHE A 161 38.11 -12.57 30.49
C PHE A 161 39.11 -11.45 30.80
N VAL A 162 39.96 -11.14 29.84
CA VAL A 162 40.78 -9.92 29.79
C VAL A 162 40.30 -9.04 28.65
N LYS A 163 40.34 -7.72 28.83
CA LYS A 163 39.99 -6.77 27.77
C LYS A 163 41.27 -6.37 27.05
N GLU A 164 41.53 -6.96 25.88
CA GLU A 164 42.69 -6.66 25.02
C GLU A 164 42.22 -5.91 23.78
N ASN A 165 42.86 -4.78 23.46
CA ASN A 165 42.46 -3.92 22.34
C ASN A 165 40.96 -3.58 22.33
N GLY A 166 40.37 -3.40 23.52
CA GLY A 166 38.95 -3.11 23.70
C GLY A 166 38.00 -4.32 23.60
N ARG A 167 38.48 -5.51 23.25
CA ARG A 167 37.69 -6.74 23.10
C ARG A 167 37.90 -7.69 24.28
N TYR A 168 36.84 -8.36 24.72
CA TYR A 168 36.90 -9.42 25.72
C TYR A 168 37.47 -10.69 25.10
N MET A 169 38.64 -11.07 25.58
CA MET A 169 39.37 -12.29 25.22
C MET A 169 39.44 -13.20 26.44
N ALA A 170 39.37 -14.52 26.21
CA ALA A 170 39.55 -15.49 27.29
C ALA A 170 41.01 -15.43 27.79
N LYS A 171 41.25 -15.47 29.10
CA LYS A 171 42.61 -15.62 29.65
C LYS A 171 43.19 -16.97 29.16
N VAL A 172 44.28 -16.94 28.39
CA VAL A 172 44.88 -18.14 27.76
C VAL A 172 45.90 -18.78 28.73
N GLU A 173 45.87 -20.09 28.98
CA GLU A 173 46.83 -21.03 28.35
C GLU A 173 46.18 -22.16 27.52
N ASN A 174 44.89 -22.49 27.72
CA ASN A 174 44.13 -23.50 26.96
C ASN A 174 42.60 -23.24 26.98
N GLY A 175 42.17 -22.01 27.28
CA GLY A 175 40.77 -21.69 27.55
C GLY A 175 39.88 -21.71 26.30
N VAL A 176 39.01 -22.71 26.19
CA VAL A 176 37.90 -22.70 25.22
C VAL A 176 36.74 -21.87 25.81
N LYS A 177 36.25 -20.89 25.05
CA LYS A 177 35.02 -20.17 25.42
C LYS A 177 33.82 -21.09 25.24
N LYS A 178 33.01 -21.25 26.29
CA LYS A 178 31.77 -22.03 26.24
C LYS A 178 30.59 -21.10 26.46
N MET A 179 29.53 -21.25 25.66
CA MET A 179 28.31 -20.48 25.88
C MET A 179 27.66 -20.95 27.19
N LYS A 180 27.30 -20.01 28.06
CA LYS A 180 26.63 -20.36 29.32
C LYS A 180 25.23 -20.94 29.03
N PRO A 181 24.77 -21.92 29.82
CA PRO A 181 23.43 -22.49 29.66
C PRO A 181 22.36 -21.46 30.01
N ASN A 182 21.20 -21.54 29.35
CA ASN A 182 19.99 -20.75 29.64
C ASN A 182 20.15 -19.21 29.58
N VAL A 183 21.14 -18.70 28.85
CA VAL A 183 21.27 -17.26 28.61
C VAL A 183 20.19 -16.79 27.63
N ASN A 184 19.41 -15.77 28.03
CA ASN A 184 18.53 -15.06 27.11
C ASN A 184 19.37 -14.10 26.24
N VAL A 185 19.84 -14.60 25.10
CA VAL A 185 20.76 -13.87 24.21
C VAL A 185 20.08 -12.65 23.56
N GLU A 186 18.79 -12.75 23.26
CA GLU A 186 18.01 -11.63 22.71
C GLU A 186 17.92 -10.48 23.73
N LEU A 187 17.68 -10.80 25.01
CA LEU A 187 17.71 -9.82 26.09
C LEU A 187 19.08 -9.13 26.19
N LEU A 188 20.18 -9.89 26.09
CA LEU A 188 21.52 -9.31 26.07
C LEU A 188 21.73 -8.38 24.87
N TRP A 189 21.19 -8.74 23.70
CA TRP A 189 21.27 -7.90 22.51
C TRP A 189 20.49 -6.60 22.67
N TYR A 190 19.28 -6.62 23.24
CA TYR A 190 18.54 -5.38 23.54
C TYR A 190 19.29 -4.46 24.51
N LYS A 191 19.89 -5.04 25.57
CA LYS A 191 20.72 -4.27 26.51
C LYS A 191 21.94 -3.68 25.82
N GLN A 192 22.58 -4.44 24.92
CA GLN A 192 23.69 -3.95 24.11
C GLN A 192 23.27 -2.77 23.25
N VAL A 193 22.17 -2.87 22.50
CA VAL A 193 21.66 -1.77 21.65
C VAL A 193 21.31 -0.53 22.50
N ALA A 194 20.73 -0.71 23.70
CA ALA A 194 20.45 0.40 24.61
C ALA A 194 21.72 1.16 25.03
N GLU A 195 22.87 0.47 25.10
CA GLU A 195 24.19 1.04 25.43
C GLU A 195 25.01 1.45 24.19
N GLN A 196 24.51 1.20 22.98
CA GLN A 196 25.18 1.56 21.74
C GLN A 196 25.10 3.07 21.50
N VAL A 197 26.23 3.72 21.29
CA VAL A 197 26.31 5.18 21.17
C VAL A 197 26.45 5.61 19.72
N TYR A 198 27.16 4.82 18.92
CA TYR A 198 27.42 5.07 17.52
C TYR A 198 26.72 4.06 16.64
N THR A 199 26.37 4.45 15.42
CA THR A 199 25.71 3.59 14.44
C THR A 199 26.58 2.42 14.03
N ASP A 200 27.88 2.62 13.84
CA ASP A 200 28.87 1.55 13.62
C ASP A 200 28.98 0.69 14.88
N PRO A 201 28.52 -0.59 14.87
CA PRO A 201 28.58 -1.46 16.05
C PRO A 201 29.99 -1.82 16.49
N GLU A 202 30.99 -1.78 15.59
CA GLU A 202 32.39 -2.13 15.90
C GLU A 202 33.20 -0.97 16.51
N ASN A 203 32.59 0.21 16.63
CA ASN A 203 33.25 1.37 17.21
C ASN A 203 33.64 1.08 18.68
N PRO A 204 34.93 1.22 19.06
CA PRO A 204 35.43 0.89 20.40
C PRO A 204 34.86 1.77 21.52
N LYS A 205 34.22 2.90 21.18
CA LYS A 205 33.49 3.75 22.12
C LYS A 205 32.08 3.24 22.40
N ASN A 206 31.60 2.25 21.66
CA ASN A 206 30.36 1.57 22.02
C ASN A 206 30.61 0.69 23.26
N TYR A 207 29.64 0.66 24.17
CA TYR A 207 29.61 -0.30 25.28
C TYR A 207 30.70 -0.13 26.35
N ASP A 208 31.34 1.03 26.47
CA ASP A 208 32.37 1.27 27.50
C ASP A 208 31.81 1.30 28.95
N GLY A 209 30.49 1.19 29.12
CA GLY A 209 29.80 1.12 30.40
C GLY A 209 29.65 2.47 31.12
N SER A 210 30.30 3.53 30.65
CA SER A 210 30.17 4.91 31.15
C SER A 210 29.20 5.78 30.34
N VAL A 211 28.76 5.30 29.17
CA VAL A 211 28.07 6.12 28.16
C VAL A 211 26.56 6.25 28.36
N ASN A 212 26.18 7.05 29.36
CA ASN A 212 24.92 7.81 29.34
C ASN A 212 25.12 9.32 29.59
N ASN A 213 26.36 9.76 29.81
CA ASN A 213 26.69 11.18 29.94
C ASN A 213 26.91 11.81 28.57
N LEU A 214 25.91 11.69 27.69
CA LEU A 214 25.90 12.43 26.45
C LEU A 214 25.79 13.93 26.78
N GLU A 215 26.56 14.74 26.07
CA GLU A 215 26.44 16.20 26.16
C GLU A 215 24.99 16.59 25.84
N LYS A 216 24.44 17.50 26.65
CA LYS A 216 23.09 18.02 26.48
C LYS A 216 23.14 19.51 26.21
N ASP A 217 22.22 19.98 25.39
CA ASP A 217 21.99 21.41 25.20
C ASP A 217 21.33 22.03 26.45
N ASP A 218 21.13 23.34 26.43
CA ASP A 218 20.49 24.09 27.53
C ASP A 218 19.04 23.65 27.79
N GLN A 219 18.43 22.91 26.86
CA GLN A 219 17.06 22.37 26.95
C GLN A 219 17.04 20.91 27.46
N GLY A 220 18.21 20.33 27.72
CA GLY A 220 18.36 18.95 28.18
C GLY A 220 18.29 17.90 27.08
N ASN A 221 18.25 18.31 25.80
CA ASN A 221 18.29 17.40 24.66
C ASN A 221 19.72 16.95 24.41
N VAL A 222 19.90 15.69 24.01
CA VAL A 222 21.21 15.16 23.63
C VAL A 222 21.72 15.90 22.40
N ILE A 223 22.95 16.42 22.47
CA ILE A 223 23.64 17.01 21.32
C ILE A 223 24.08 15.87 20.41
N MET A 224 23.39 15.75 19.27
CA MET A 224 23.65 14.71 18.27
C MET A 224 24.92 15.01 17.47
N LYS A 225 25.89 14.10 17.50
CA LYS A 225 27.10 14.12 16.66
C LYS A 225 26.93 13.15 15.48
N GLU A 226 27.65 13.40 14.39
CA GLU A 226 27.63 12.52 13.22
C GLU A 226 27.99 11.08 13.61
N GLY A 227 27.23 10.12 13.07
CA GLY A 227 27.41 8.70 13.36
C GLY A 227 26.90 8.26 14.74
N MET A 228 26.25 9.11 15.53
CA MET A 228 25.59 8.67 16.77
C MET A 228 24.29 7.92 16.48
N LEU A 229 24.05 6.83 17.22
CA LEU A 229 22.76 6.13 17.23
C LEU A 229 21.74 6.96 18.02
N ASP A 230 20.58 7.18 17.43
CA ASP A 230 19.56 8.05 18.01
C ASP A 230 19.09 7.55 19.39
N PRO A 231 19.00 8.42 20.42
CA PRO A 231 18.52 8.07 21.74
C PRO A 231 17.14 7.39 21.75
N ILE A 232 16.27 7.68 20.77
CA ILE A 232 14.95 7.06 20.64
C ILE A 232 15.09 5.55 20.42
N ILE A 233 16.00 5.12 19.53
CA ILE A 233 16.23 3.69 19.24
C ILE A 233 16.76 2.99 20.50
N ARG A 234 17.70 3.64 21.20
CA ARG A 234 18.27 3.13 22.45
C ARG A 234 17.22 3.01 23.56
N ASN A 235 16.32 3.98 23.66
CA ASN A 235 15.23 3.98 24.63
C ASN A 235 14.22 2.87 24.35
N GLU A 236 13.87 2.62 23.09
CA GLU A 236 13.03 1.47 22.71
C GLU A 236 13.74 0.14 22.99
N ALA A 237 15.04 0.00 22.70
CA ALA A 237 15.81 -1.18 23.08
C ALA A 237 15.79 -1.43 24.60
N ASN A 238 15.96 -0.37 25.40
CA ASN A 238 15.88 -0.44 26.86
C ASN A 238 14.49 -0.83 27.36
N LYS A 239 13.43 -0.39 26.67
CA LYS A 239 12.05 -0.82 26.95
C LYS A 239 11.89 -2.32 26.70
N TRP A 240 12.35 -2.84 25.57
CA TRP A 240 12.31 -4.28 25.28
C TRP A 240 13.16 -5.10 26.25
N ALA A 241 14.31 -4.57 26.67
CA ALA A 241 15.17 -5.19 27.68
C ALA A 241 14.54 -5.27 29.09
N LYS A 242 13.49 -4.48 29.36
CA LYS A 242 12.78 -4.45 30.65
C LYS A 242 11.39 -5.09 30.59
N ALA A 243 10.94 -5.49 29.41
CA ALA A 243 9.62 -6.09 29.24
C ALA A 243 9.53 -7.41 30.00
N ASN A 244 8.36 -7.70 30.59
CA ASN A 244 8.12 -8.97 31.24
C ASN A 244 8.07 -10.11 30.20
N ASP A 245 8.67 -11.27 30.48
CA ASP A 245 8.73 -12.40 29.54
C ASP A 245 7.36 -12.82 28.98
N LYS A 246 6.31 -12.86 29.81
CA LYS A 246 4.96 -13.25 29.38
C LYS A 246 4.33 -12.18 28.50
N GLU A 247 4.48 -10.91 28.87
CA GLU A 247 3.99 -9.78 28.08
C GLU A 247 4.70 -9.72 26.72
N PHE A 248 6.01 -9.90 26.71
CA PHE A 248 6.81 -9.88 25.51
C PHE A 248 6.51 -11.04 24.57
N ALA A 249 6.25 -12.24 25.12
CA ALA A 249 5.78 -13.39 24.33
C ALA A 249 4.43 -13.10 23.64
N SER A 250 3.48 -12.45 24.34
CA SER A 250 2.20 -12.03 23.75
C SER A 250 2.40 -11.02 22.61
N ILE A 251 3.29 -10.04 22.80
CA ILE A 251 3.63 -9.05 21.76
C ILE A 251 4.21 -9.73 20.53
N LYS A 252 5.16 -10.67 20.71
CA LYS A 252 5.75 -11.44 19.61
C LYS A 252 4.74 -12.30 18.86
N SER A 253 3.76 -12.85 19.55
CA SER A 253 2.69 -13.62 18.92
C SER A 253 1.85 -12.74 17.98
N VAL A 254 1.44 -11.56 18.45
CA VAL A 254 0.72 -10.59 17.61
C VAL A 254 1.59 -10.08 16.46
N TYR A 255 2.86 -9.77 16.72
CA TYR A 255 3.84 -9.40 15.70
C TYR A 255 3.95 -10.45 14.59
N SER A 256 4.15 -11.71 14.97
CA SER A 256 4.33 -12.82 14.02
C SER A 256 3.10 -13.00 13.14
N ARG A 257 1.89 -12.79 13.68
CA ARG A 257 0.64 -12.84 12.91
C ARG A 257 0.61 -11.79 11.79
N PHE A 258 0.98 -10.54 12.08
CA PHE A 258 1.00 -9.47 11.07
C PHE A 258 2.15 -9.63 10.08
N MET A 259 3.29 -10.15 10.54
CA MET A 259 4.49 -10.28 9.71
C MET A 259 4.54 -11.57 8.88
N GLN A 260 3.55 -12.46 9.04
CA GLN A 260 3.57 -13.81 8.48
C GLN A 260 3.86 -13.85 6.97
N VAL A 261 3.21 -12.99 6.18
CA VAL A 261 3.41 -12.94 4.71
C VAL A 261 4.87 -12.66 4.33
N PHE A 262 5.57 -11.84 5.11
CA PHE A 262 6.94 -11.42 4.84
C PHE A 262 7.98 -12.48 5.20
N THR A 263 7.57 -13.59 5.82
CA THR A 263 8.44 -14.75 6.10
C THR A 263 8.54 -15.73 4.92
N SER A 264 7.74 -15.54 3.86
CA SER A 264 7.83 -16.35 2.63
C SER A 264 9.09 -16.02 1.83
N TYR A 265 9.82 -17.04 1.37
CA TYR A 265 10.97 -16.86 0.47
C TYR A 265 10.59 -16.27 -0.90
N GLN A 266 9.39 -16.54 -1.40
CA GLN A 266 8.92 -15.95 -2.66
C GLN A 266 8.69 -14.44 -2.48
N VAL A 267 8.03 -14.05 -1.39
CA VAL A 267 7.86 -12.63 -1.01
C VAL A 267 9.20 -11.96 -0.73
N LYS A 268 10.12 -12.64 -0.04
CA LYS A 268 11.50 -12.16 0.15
C LYS A 268 12.17 -11.84 -1.18
N SER A 269 12.10 -12.75 -2.15
CA SER A 269 12.64 -12.49 -3.49
C SER A 269 11.98 -11.27 -4.11
N ALA A 270 10.66 -11.12 -4.06
CA ALA A 270 9.98 -9.96 -4.63
C ALA A 270 10.27 -8.63 -3.88
N THR A 271 10.89 -8.66 -2.70
CA THR A 271 11.04 -7.49 -1.81
C THR A 271 12.45 -7.28 -1.24
N ASP A 272 13.46 -7.95 -1.80
CA ASP A 272 14.86 -7.81 -1.37
C ASP A 272 15.53 -6.53 -1.87
N SER A 273 14.97 -5.90 -2.90
CA SER A 273 15.52 -4.77 -3.62
C SER A 273 14.41 -3.96 -4.30
N MET A 274 14.78 -2.83 -4.93
CA MET A 274 13.87 -1.98 -5.69
C MET A 274 14.17 -1.98 -7.21
N SER A 275 13.17 -2.22 -8.07
CA SER A 275 13.36 -2.22 -9.53
C SER A 275 13.52 -0.83 -10.14
N PHE A 276 12.91 0.19 -9.56
CA PHE A 276 12.93 1.58 -10.04
C PHE A 276 12.71 2.57 -8.89
N GLU A 277 13.13 3.83 -9.03
CA GLU A 277 12.77 4.91 -8.09
C GLU A 277 11.36 5.45 -8.41
N TYR A 278 10.61 5.93 -7.40
CA TYR A 278 9.22 6.35 -7.63
C TYR A 278 9.08 7.47 -8.67
N GLU A 279 10.12 8.30 -8.81
CA GLU A 279 10.25 9.35 -9.82
C GLU A 279 10.24 8.80 -11.25
N ASP A 280 10.73 7.57 -11.45
CA ASP A 280 10.79 6.91 -12.76
C ASP A 280 9.38 6.63 -13.30
N LEU A 281 8.36 6.50 -12.44
CA LEU A 281 6.96 6.44 -12.87
C LEU A 281 6.55 7.69 -13.68
N ARG A 282 7.23 8.82 -13.52
CA ARG A 282 6.97 10.03 -14.33
C ARG A 282 7.95 10.20 -15.49
N ALA A 283 9.15 9.65 -15.38
CA ALA A 283 10.21 9.86 -16.36
C ALA A 283 10.25 8.79 -17.47
N ASP A 284 9.94 7.54 -17.14
CA ASP A 284 10.35 6.37 -17.93
C ASP A 284 9.20 5.58 -18.58
N ASN A 285 7.97 6.14 -18.59
CA ASN A 285 6.77 5.46 -19.10
C ASN A 285 6.66 4.02 -18.58
N ILE A 286 6.48 3.85 -17.28
CA ILE A 286 6.43 2.54 -16.63
C ILE A 286 4.99 2.04 -16.56
N SER A 287 4.75 0.81 -17.01
CA SER A 287 3.51 0.09 -16.77
C SER A 287 3.73 -1.04 -15.76
N LEU A 288 3.25 -0.83 -14.55
CA LEU A 288 3.26 -1.81 -13.47
C LEU A 288 1.92 -2.54 -13.42
N TYR A 289 1.94 -3.86 -13.63
CA TYR A 289 0.81 -4.75 -13.42
C TYR A 289 0.97 -5.50 -12.10
N ILE A 290 0.01 -5.36 -11.21
CA ILE A 290 -0.09 -6.09 -9.94
C ILE A 290 -1.01 -7.27 -10.19
N LYS A 291 -0.42 -8.40 -10.56
CA LYS A 291 -1.11 -9.64 -10.95
C LYS A 291 -1.19 -10.55 -9.74
N ILE A 292 -2.41 -10.78 -9.24
CA ILE A 292 -2.61 -11.56 -8.01
C ILE A 292 -3.73 -12.55 -8.23
N ALA A 293 -3.46 -13.84 -8.03
CA ALA A 293 -4.48 -14.87 -8.06
C ALA A 293 -5.54 -14.62 -6.97
N GLN A 294 -6.81 -14.93 -7.26
CA GLN A 294 -7.90 -14.71 -6.30
C GLN A 294 -7.70 -15.42 -4.96
N THR A 295 -7.03 -16.57 -4.96
CA THR A 295 -6.71 -17.36 -3.75
C THR A 295 -5.71 -16.67 -2.83
N ASP A 296 -4.91 -15.74 -3.37
CA ASP A 296 -3.74 -15.19 -2.70
C ASP A 296 -3.98 -13.76 -2.19
N ILE A 297 -5.13 -13.17 -2.55
CA ILE A 297 -5.50 -11.79 -2.19
C ILE A 297 -5.36 -11.55 -0.69
N ASP A 298 -5.98 -12.38 0.15
CA ASP A 298 -6.00 -12.16 1.60
C ASP A 298 -4.60 -12.25 2.21
N THR A 299 -3.75 -13.12 1.64
CA THR A 299 -2.37 -13.31 2.11
C THR A 299 -1.48 -12.14 1.69
N LEU A 300 -1.61 -11.68 0.44
CA LEU A 300 -0.78 -10.60 -0.11
C LEU A 300 -1.31 -9.20 0.19
N ALA A 301 -2.56 -9.05 0.64
CA ALA A 301 -3.19 -7.75 0.85
C ALA A 301 -2.31 -6.75 1.63
N PRO A 302 -1.65 -7.10 2.74
CA PRO A 302 -0.76 -6.16 3.44
C PRO A 302 0.36 -5.63 2.54
N LEU A 303 1.04 -6.50 1.78
CA LEU A 303 2.13 -6.12 0.87
C LEU A 303 1.64 -5.22 -0.26
N ILE A 304 0.47 -5.53 -0.84
CA ILE A 304 -0.13 -4.72 -1.91
C ILE A 304 -0.56 -3.35 -1.40
N ARG A 305 -1.14 -3.28 -0.20
CA ARG A 305 -1.47 -2.00 0.45
C ARG A 305 -0.23 -1.14 0.60
N ILE A 306 0.89 -1.70 1.07
CA ILE A 306 2.16 -0.96 1.22
C ILE A 306 2.69 -0.47 -0.12
N LEU A 307 2.69 -1.32 -1.15
CA LEU A 307 3.13 -0.93 -2.50
C LEU A 307 2.30 0.24 -3.04
N LEU A 308 0.97 0.13 -3.01
CA LEU A 308 0.07 1.15 -3.52
C LEU A 308 0.13 2.45 -2.71
N GLU A 309 0.21 2.36 -1.39
CA GLU A 309 0.37 3.54 -0.53
C GLU A 309 1.70 4.24 -0.76
N SER A 310 2.79 3.48 -0.92
CA SER A 310 4.09 4.07 -1.19
C SER A 310 4.13 4.77 -2.54
N ILE A 311 3.59 4.14 -3.59
CA ILE A 311 3.43 4.78 -4.91
C ILE A 311 2.58 6.05 -4.78
N ALA A 312 1.41 5.96 -4.15
CA ALA A 312 0.48 7.09 -4.04
C ALA A 312 1.12 8.29 -3.34
N LYS A 313 1.78 8.07 -2.20
CA LYS A 313 2.44 9.15 -1.45
C LYS A 313 3.57 9.79 -2.24
N ASN A 314 4.42 9.00 -2.89
CA ASN A 314 5.52 9.54 -3.69
C ASN A 314 5.02 10.34 -4.90
N LEU A 315 3.94 9.89 -5.55
CA LEU A 315 3.30 10.67 -6.62
C LEU A 315 2.74 12.02 -6.13
N LEU A 316 2.38 12.12 -4.84
CA LEU A 316 1.87 13.34 -4.20
C LEU A 316 2.97 14.23 -3.58
N LEU A 317 4.26 13.94 -3.78
CA LEU A 317 5.35 14.81 -3.29
C LEU A 317 5.58 16.04 -4.17
N LYS A 318 5.30 15.92 -5.48
CA LYS A 318 5.57 16.98 -6.45
C LYS A 318 4.44 17.10 -7.46
N GLU A 319 3.90 18.32 -7.58
CA GLU A 319 2.91 18.63 -8.60
C GLU A 319 3.48 18.47 -10.01
N SER A 320 2.63 18.04 -10.94
CA SER A 320 2.96 18.04 -12.36
C SER A 320 1.72 18.31 -13.20
N LYS A 321 1.86 19.25 -14.14
CA LYS A 321 0.83 19.60 -15.13
C LYS A 321 1.15 19.06 -16.53
N LYS A 322 2.33 18.48 -16.72
CA LYS A 322 2.76 17.95 -18.02
C LYS A 322 1.97 16.68 -18.34
N PHE A 323 1.63 16.48 -19.62
CA PHE A 323 0.79 15.36 -20.02
C PHE A 323 1.57 14.04 -19.99
N GLU A 324 2.81 14.10 -20.44
CA GLU A 324 3.78 13.00 -20.49
C GLU A 324 4.14 12.48 -19.09
N GLU A 325 4.16 13.35 -18.07
CA GLU A 325 4.44 12.98 -16.67
C GLU A 325 3.22 12.44 -15.91
N ARG A 326 2.07 12.25 -16.60
CA ARG A 326 0.84 11.75 -15.97
C ARG A 326 0.95 10.27 -15.63
N VAL A 327 0.43 9.90 -14.46
CA VAL A 327 0.37 8.50 -14.02
C VAL A 327 -1.07 8.08 -13.85
N TYR A 328 -1.45 6.97 -14.49
CA TYR A 328 -2.80 6.41 -14.43
C TYR A 328 -2.85 5.23 -13.48
N LEU A 329 -3.75 5.25 -12.50
CA LEU A 329 -3.99 4.13 -11.59
C LEU A 329 -5.29 3.45 -11.98
N PHE A 330 -5.19 2.25 -12.54
CA PHE A 330 -6.32 1.38 -12.86
C PHE A 330 -6.52 0.41 -11.70
N LEU A 331 -7.57 0.64 -10.91
CA LEU A 331 -7.80 -0.10 -9.68
C LEU A 331 -9.00 -1.04 -9.86
N ASP A 332 -8.78 -2.18 -10.54
CA ASP A 332 -9.83 -3.20 -10.72
C ASP A 332 -10.09 -3.96 -9.42
N GLU A 333 -11.37 -4.04 -9.04
CA GLU A 333 -11.84 -4.69 -7.82
C GLU A 333 -11.08 -4.25 -6.55
N PHE A 334 -10.65 -2.98 -6.50
CA PHE A 334 -9.79 -2.46 -5.43
C PHE A 334 -10.32 -2.71 -4.00
N VAL A 335 -11.64 -2.80 -3.85
CA VAL A 335 -12.34 -3.13 -2.60
C VAL A 335 -11.94 -4.49 -2.03
N ARG A 336 -11.40 -5.41 -2.83
CA ARG A 336 -10.92 -6.73 -2.39
C ARG A 336 -9.71 -6.64 -1.47
N PHE A 337 -8.94 -5.57 -1.55
CA PHE A 337 -7.78 -5.35 -0.69
C PHE A 337 -8.15 -4.62 0.61
N GLY A 338 -9.44 -4.50 0.93
CA GLY A 338 -9.94 -3.74 2.07
C GLY A 338 -9.75 -2.24 1.89
N LYS A 339 -9.69 -1.50 3.00
CA LYS A 339 -9.59 -0.05 2.97
C LYS A 339 -8.18 0.38 2.55
N LEU A 340 -8.10 1.16 1.47
CA LEU A 340 -6.90 1.87 1.04
C LEU A 340 -7.04 3.36 1.39
N PRO A 341 -6.43 3.85 2.49
CA PRO A 341 -6.60 5.22 2.99
C PRO A 341 -6.31 6.31 1.97
N PHE A 342 -5.28 6.12 1.12
CA PHE A 342 -4.92 7.10 0.10
C PHE A 342 -6.07 7.40 -0.88
N LEU A 343 -7.03 6.49 -1.04
CA LEU A 343 -8.20 6.69 -1.91
C LEU A 343 -9.23 7.67 -1.36
N LEU A 344 -9.11 8.10 -0.10
CA LEU A 344 -9.98 9.13 0.48
C LEU A 344 -9.48 10.54 0.19
N GLU A 345 -8.17 10.73 0.08
CA GLU A 345 -7.54 12.04 -0.07
C GLU A 345 -7.06 12.29 -1.50
N MET A 346 -6.44 11.28 -2.12
CA MET A 346 -5.82 11.39 -3.43
C MET A 346 -6.77 11.85 -4.54
N PRO A 347 -8.05 11.43 -4.63
CA PRO A 347 -8.95 11.92 -5.67
C PRO A 347 -9.08 13.44 -5.73
N ALA A 348 -9.12 14.11 -4.57
CA ALA A 348 -9.24 15.57 -4.50
C ALA A 348 -7.95 16.29 -4.92
N LEU A 349 -6.78 15.68 -4.69
CA LEU A 349 -5.47 16.24 -4.99
C LEU A 349 -4.98 15.91 -6.41
N SER A 350 -5.36 14.72 -6.92
CA SER A 350 -4.80 14.06 -8.11
C SER A 350 -4.64 14.97 -9.33
N ARG A 351 -5.55 15.94 -9.51
CA ARG A 351 -5.54 16.88 -10.65
C ARG A 351 -4.29 17.76 -10.72
N SER A 352 -3.80 18.33 -9.61
CA SER A 352 -2.60 19.18 -9.63
C SER A 352 -1.31 18.37 -9.68
N TYR A 353 -1.37 17.12 -9.22
CA TYR A 353 -0.27 16.17 -9.23
C TYR A 353 -0.19 15.33 -10.52
N GLY A 354 -1.05 15.56 -11.50
CA GLY A 354 -1.01 14.80 -12.76
C GLY A 354 -1.27 13.30 -12.57
N VAL A 355 -2.09 12.93 -11.59
CA VAL A 355 -2.52 11.54 -11.37
C VAL A 355 -3.95 11.37 -11.86
N VAL A 356 -4.26 10.26 -12.51
CA VAL A 356 -5.62 9.90 -12.93
C VAL A 356 -6.01 8.59 -12.29
N LEU A 357 -7.01 8.62 -11.41
CA LEU A 357 -7.55 7.44 -10.74
C LEU A 357 -8.75 6.88 -11.49
N ILE A 358 -8.73 5.59 -11.78
CA ILE A 358 -9.84 4.87 -12.43
C ILE A 358 -10.26 3.73 -11.51
N PHE A 359 -11.37 3.96 -10.80
CA PHE A 359 -11.99 2.97 -9.91
C PHE A 359 -12.91 2.05 -10.68
N ILE A 360 -12.66 0.75 -10.58
CA ILE A 360 -13.53 -0.25 -11.17
C ILE A 360 -13.98 -1.19 -10.06
N THR A 361 -15.31 -1.24 -9.85
CA THR A 361 -15.93 -2.07 -8.83
C THR A 361 -17.26 -2.63 -9.34
N GLN A 362 -17.61 -3.80 -8.81
CA GLN A 362 -18.87 -4.47 -9.11
C GLN A 362 -20.07 -3.90 -8.38
N SER A 363 -19.88 -3.39 -7.18
CA SER A 363 -20.97 -3.04 -6.28
C SER A 363 -20.58 -1.89 -5.37
N ASN A 364 -21.48 -0.93 -5.21
CA ASN A 364 -21.36 0.12 -4.22
C ASN A 364 -21.39 -0.44 -2.79
N ALA A 365 -22.23 -1.45 -2.55
CA ALA A 365 -22.33 -2.11 -1.25
C ALA A 365 -21.01 -2.74 -0.78
N LEU A 366 -20.16 -3.20 -1.72
CA LEU A 366 -18.81 -3.66 -1.38
C LEU A 366 -17.92 -2.50 -0.92
N ILE A 367 -18.02 -1.32 -1.53
CA ILE A 367 -17.29 -0.14 -1.05
C ILE A 367 -17.75 0.17 0.38
N GLU A 368 -19.07 0.25 0.62
CA GLU A 368 -19.63 0.51 1.96
C GLU A 368 -19.21 -0.53 3.00
N LYS A 369 -19.16 -1.81 2.63
CA LYS A 369 -18.72 -2.90 3.51
C LYS A 369 -17.28 -2.72 3.98
N TYR A 370 -16.35 -2.40 3.07
CA TYR A 370 -14.92 -2.36 3.37
C TYR A 370 -14.43 -0.98 3.86
N TYR A 371 -15.06 0.10 3.42
CA TYR A 371 -14.67 1.47 3.78
C TYR A 371 -15.53 2.01 4.93
N GLY A 372 -16.72 1.47 5.16
CA GLY A 372 -17.74 2.09 6.00
C GLY A 372 -18.52 3.16 5.24
N ARG A 373 -19.71 3.51 5.73
CA ARG A 373 -20.65 4.41 5.03
C ARG A 373 -20.08 5.80 4.77
N GLU A 374 -19.44 6.41 5.77
CA GLU A 374 -18.89 7.76 5.66
C GLU A 374 -17.77 7.83 4.61
N ASP A 375 -16.81 6.91 4.68
CA ASP A 375 -15.69 6.88 3.73
C ASP A 375 -16.13 6.47 2.32
N ALA A 376 -17.09 5.56 2.19
CA ALA A 376 -17.68 5.22 0.89
C ALA A 376 -18.35 6.43 0.24
N ARG A 377 -18.99 7.29 1.03
CA ARG A 377 -19.55 8.57 0.55
C ARG A 377 -18.46 9.51 0.06
N ILE A 378 -17.30 9.57 0.72
CA ILE A 378 -16.13 10.35 0.28
C ILE A 378 -15.62 9.83 -1.07
N VAL A 379 -15.40 8.52 -1.20
CA VAL A 379 -14.98 7.90 -2.47
C VAL A 379 -15.97 8.22 -3.60
N ASN A 380 -17.28 8.12 -3.34
CA ASN A 380 -18.31 8.36 -4.34
C ASN A 380 -18.53 9.84 -4.72
N SER A 381 -18.17 10.78 -3.84
CA SER A 381 -18.38 12.22 -4.08
C SER A 381 -17.17 12.92 -4.69
N THR A 382 -15.97 12.36 -4.50
CA THR A 382 -14.71 12.93 -5.02
C THR A 382 -14.42 12.54 -6.47
N VAL A 383 -15.13 11.54 -7.03
CA VAL A 383 -15.01 11.16 -8.44
C VAL A 383 -15.71 12.15 -9.38
N ALA A 384 -14.97 12.65 -10.37
CA ALA A 384 -15.51 13.59 -11.35
C ALA A 384 -16.46 12.93 -12.37
N TYR A 385 -16.24 11.66 -12.67
CA TYR A 385 -17.01 10.89 -13.66
C TYR A 385 -17.49 9.59 -13.04
N LYS A 386 -18.79 9.29 -13.16
CA LYS A 386 -19.37 7.98 -12.82
C LYS A 386 -19.87 7.32 -14.10
N ILE A 387 -19.24 6.20 -14.47
CA ILE A 387 -19.71 5.35 -15.56
C ILE A 387 -20.50 4.20 -14.96
N ILE A 388 -21.77 4.15 -15.30
CA ILE A 388 -22.76 3.25 -14.75
C ILE A 388 -23.21 2.30 -15.87
N PHE A 389 -22.88 1.02 -15.72
CA PHE A 389 -23.43 -0.03 -16.57
C PHE A 389 -24.78 -0.49 -16.03
N LYS A 390 -25.48 -1.33 -16.79
CA LYS A 390 -26.67 -2.02 -16.32
C LYS A 390 -26.39 -2.63 -14.94
N MET A 391 -27.21 -2.31 -13.95
CA MET A 391 -27.09 -2.78 -12.57
C MET A 391 -28.38 -3.44 -12.10
N ASP A 392 -28.25 -4.37 -11.16
CA ASP A 392 -29.38 -5.04 -10.49
C ASP A 392 -29.57 -4.55 -9.04
N ASP A 393 -28.78 -3.56 -8.61
CA ASP A 393 -28.81 -2.97 -7.26
C ASP A 393 -29.85 -1.84 -7.20
N LEU A 394 -31.04 -2.14 -6.68
CA LEU A 394 -32.13 -1.17 -6.55
C LEU A 394 -31.78 -0.01 -5.60
N GLU A 395 -31.04 -0.28 -4.52
CA GLU A 395 -30.69 0.75 -3.55
C GLU A 395 -29.73 1.76 -4.17
N TYR A 396 -28.69 1.28 -4.86
CA TYR A 396 -27.79 2.16 -5.59
C TYR A 396 -28.48 2.86 -6.77
N ALA A 397 -29.38 2.20 -7.49
CA ALA A 397 -30.17 2.83 -8.56
C ALA A 397 -31.04 3.98 -8.05
N LYS A 398 -31.62 3.86 -6.85
CA LYS A 398 -32.33 4.97 -6.18
C LYS A 398 -31.39 6.13 -5.85
N GLN A 399 -30.22 5.84 -5.28
CA GLN A 399 -29.21 6.88 -5.01
C GLN A 399 -28.81 7.62 -6.29
N VAL A 400 -28.59 6.90 -7.39
CA VAL A 400 -28.27 7.49 -8.70
C VAL A 400 -29.42 8.33 -9.25
N SER A 401 -30.66 7.84 -9.16
CA SER A 401 -31.87 8.59 -9.58
C SER A 401 -32.00 9.90 -8.79
N GLU A 402 -31.79 9.86 -7.47
CA GLU A 402 -31.76 11.04 -6.60
C GLU A 402 -30.63 12.01 -6.95
N GLU A 403 -29.43 11.50 -7.27
CA GLU A 403 -28.28 12.32 -7.72
C GLU A 403 -28.55 13.04 -9.06
N ILE A 404 -29.30 12.42 -9.97
CA ILE A 404 -29.70 13.01 -11.26
C ILE A 404 -30.79 14.05 -11.06
N GLY A 405 -31.76 13.75 -10.20
CA GLY A 405 -32.86 14.62 -9.83
C GLY A 405 -34.07 14.54 -10.75
N LYS A 406 -34.97 15.52 -10.60
CA LYS A 406 -36.30 15.54 -11.23
C LYS A 406 -36.37 16.55 -12.38
N MET A 407 -37.18 16.23 -13.38
CA MET A 407 -37.67 17.15 -14.39
C MET A 407 -39.08 17.65 -14.04
N THR A 408 -39.50 18.76 -14.63
CA THR A 408 -40.91 19.18 -14.58
C THR A 408 -41.66 18.60 -15.78
N ARG A 409 -42.63 17.73 -15.52
CA ARG A 409 -43.51 17.18 -16.55
C ARG A 409 -44.80 18.03 -16.61
N LYS A 410 -45.17 18.47 -17.81
CA LYS A 410 -46.45 19.15 -18.04
C LYS A 410 -47.49 18.10 -18.44
N THR A 411 -48.54 17.96 -17.64
CA THR A 411 -49.65 17.05 -17.92
C THR A 411 -50.82 17.84 -18.47
N ARG A 412 -51.46 17.35 -19.52
CA ARG A 412 -52.69 17.92 -20.09
C ARG A 412 -53.82 16.95 -19.83
N SER A 413 -54.82 17.39 -19.08
CA SER A 413 -56.03 16.63 -18.83
C SER A 413 -57.14 17.18 -19.72
N HIS A 414 -57.77 16.30 -20.50
CA HIS A 414 -58.94 16.62 -21.30
C HIS A 414 -60.16 15.95 -20.68
N SER A 415 -61.09 16.75 -20.16
CA SER A 415 -62.42 16.26 -19.75
C SER A 415 -63.40 16.43 -20.90
N THR A 416 -64.09 15.34 -21.26
CA THR A 416 -65.22 15.39 -22.20
C THR A 416 -66.45 14.86 -21.47
N GLU A 417 -67.46 15.71 -21.28
CA GLU A 417 -68.76 15.27 -20.76
C GLU A 417 -69.54 14.53 -21.85
N LYS A 418 -70.17 13.41 -21.45
CA LYS A 418 -71.05 12.63 -22.32
C LYS A 418 -72.35 13.43 -22.56
N GLY A 419 -72.42 14.18 -23.66
CA GLY A 419 -73.66 14.87 -24.07
C GLY A 419 -73.49 16.14 -24.90
N GLN A 420 -72.31 16.78 -24.95
CA GLN A 420 -72.09 17.96 -25.78
C GLN A 420 -71.44 17.59 -27.12
N LEU A 421 -72.28 17.32 -28.13
CA LEU A 421 -71.89 17.54 -29.51
C LEU A 421 -71.82 19.07 -29.71
N ILE A 422 -70.62 19.57 -30.02
CA ILE A 422 -70.31 20.92 -30.54
C ILE A 422 -70.03 21.98 -29.43
N THR A 423 -68.76 22.41 -29.37
CA THR A 423 -68.14 23.50 -28.56
C THR A 423 -67.86 23.28 -27.06
N GLY A 424 -66.63 22.89 -26.72
CA GLY A 424 -65.95 23.33 -25.48
C GLY A 424 -65.43 22.24 -24.54
N GLY A 425 -64.37 21.52 -24.90
CA GLY A 425 -63.60 20.74 -23.92
C GLY A 425 -62.69 21.64 -23.09
N THR A 426 -62.77 21.58 -21.76
CA THR A 426 -61.82 22.25 -20.87
C THR A 426 -60.51 21.45 -20.81
N SER A 427 -59.39 22.11 -21.09
CA SER A 427 -58.05 21.55 -20.92
C SER A 427 -57.36 22.23 -19.74
N SER A 428 -56.94 21.46 -18.74
CA SER A 428 -56.09 21.96 -17.67
C SER A 428 -54.65 21.50 -17.88
N ILE A 429 -53.70 22.38 -17.60
CA ILE A 429 -52.26 22.07 -17.66
C ILE A 429 -51.75 21.95 -16.22
N GLY A 430 -51.45 20.73 -15.79
CA GLY A 430 -50.74 20.45 -14.55
C GLY A 430 -49.22 20.54 -14.75
N LYS A 431 -48.50 20.87 -13.69
CA LYS A 431 -47.05 20.68 -13.60
C LYS A 431 -46.77 19.73 -12.45
N GLU A 432 -46.06 18.65 -12.72
CA GLU A 432 -45.63 17.69 -11.71
C GLU A 432 -44.11 17.51 -11.74
N ALA A 433 -43.52 17.23 -10.58
CA ALA A 433 -42.12 16.83 -10.50
C ALA A 433 -42.02 15.33 -10.82
N TRP A 434 -41.24 14.99 -11.84
CA TRP A 434 -41.07 13.63 -12.34
C TRP A 434 -39.59 13.28 -12.39
N ASP A 435 -39.17 12.09 -11.97
CA ASP A 435 -37.75 11.73 -11.99
C ASP A 435 -37.21 11.77 -13.42
N LEU A 436 -36.07 12.43 -13.65
CA LEU A 436 -35.50 12.53 -15.00
C LEU A 436 -35.10 11.14 -15.52
N LEU A 437 -34.53 10.33 -14.63
CA LEU A 437 -34.36 8.89 -14.80
C LEU A 437 -34.80 8.24 -13.48
N SER A 438 -35.80 7.37 -13.54
CA SER A 438 -36.20 6.58 -12.38
C SER A 438 -35.19 5.46 -12.10
N ALA A 439 -35.20 4.92 -10.87
CA ALA A 439 -34.41 3.73 -10.55
C ALA A 439 -34.71 2.56 -11.50
N GLN A 440 -35.97 2.43 -11.94
CA GLN A 440 -36.38 1.41 -12.91
C GLN A 440 -35.76 1.65 -14.29
N ASP A 441 -35.69 2.90 -14.77
CA ASP A 441 -35.04 3.22 -16.05
C ASP A 441 -33.56 2.86 -16.01
N ILE A 442 -32.88 3.15 -14.89
CA ILE A 442 -31.45 2.85 -14.68
C ILE A 442 -31.19 1.34 -14.68
N MET A 443 -32.02 0.54 -14.00
CA MET A 443 -31.87 -0.92 -13.95
C MET A 443 -32.17 -1.60 -15.30
N ASN A 444 -32.93 -0.95 -16.19
CA ASN A 444 -33.36 -1.51 -17.47
C ASN A 444 -32.65 -0.92 -18.69
N ILE A 445 -31.52 -0.23 -18.52
CA ILE A 445 -30.67 0.09 -19.67
C ILE A 445 -30.15 -1.18 -20.36
N ASP A 446 -29.86 -1.08 -21.65
CA ASP A 446 -29.35 -2.24 -22.40
C ASP A 446 -27.96 -2.64 -21.90
N LYS A 447 -27.61 -3.92 -22.07
CA LYS A 447 -26.30 -4.45 -21.65
C LYS A 447 -25.13 -3.72 -22.31
N ASP A 448 -25.32 -3.17 -23.51
CA ASP A 448 -24.31 -2.44 -24.27
C ASP A 448 -24.41 -0.92 -24.11
N GLU A 449 -25.20 -0.44 -23.15
CA GLU A 449 -25.36 0.97 -22.84
C GLU A 449 -24.76 1.30 -21.47
N VAL A 450 -24.31 2.53 -21.33
CA VAL A 450 -23.83 3.11 -20.07
C VAL A 450 -24.47 4.47 -19.84
N ILE A 451 -24.71 4.77 -18.57
CA ILE A 451 -25.04 6.12 -18.11
C ILE A 451 -23.75 6.75 -17.60
N VAL A 452 -23.42 7.95 -18.08
CA VAL A 452 -22.27 8.73 -17.60
C VAL A 452 -22.78 9.95 -16.87
N LEU A 453 -22.41 10.07 -15.61
CA LEU A 453 -22.63 11.26 -14.79
C LEU A 453 -21.34 12.05 -14.67
N VAL A 454 -21.43 13.36 -14.89
CA VAL A 454 -20.31 14.29 -14.77
C VAL A 454 -20.56 15.22 -13.60
N SER A 455 -19.56 15.38 -12.73
CA SER A 455 -19.63 16.30 -11.60
C SER A 455 -19.91 17.74 -12.08
N GLY A 456 -20.78 18.45 -11.38
CA GLY A 456 -21.31 19.75 -11.80
C GLY A 456 -22.41 19.71 -12.88
N HIS A 457 -22.66 18.56 -13.51
CA HIS A 457 -23.63 18.40 -14.61
C HIS A 457 -24.52 17.16 -14.45
N LYS A 458 -24.75 16.68 -13.22
CA LYS A 458 -25.51 15.45 -12.95
C LYS A 458 -26.96 15.47 -13.47
N ALA A 459 -27.58 16.65 -13.56
CA ALA A 459 -28.91 16.85 -14.14
C ALA A 459 -28.95 16.69 -15.68
N LYS A 460 -27.82 16.39 -16.33
CA LYS A 460 -27.69 16.10 -17.76
C LYS A 460 -26.94 14.76 -17.95
N PRO A 461 -27.52 13.63 -17.52
CA PRO A 461 -26.88 12.33 -17.67
C PRO A 461 -26.70 12.01 -19.17
N LEU A 462 -25.57 11.41 -19.52
CA LEU A 462 -25.32 10.95 -20.89
C LEU A 462 -25.62 9.46 -21.00
N LYS A 463 -26.49 9.08 -21.93
CA LYS A 463 -26.72 7.68 -22.29
C LYS A 463 -25.90 7.35 -23.53
N LEU A 464 -24.91 6.47 -23.41
CA LEU A 464 -23.94 6.16 -24.46
C LEU A 464 -23.85 4.64 -24.70
N LYS A 465 -23.33 4.24 -25.87
CA LYS A 465 -22.94 2.85 -26.11
C LYS A 465 -21.58 2.55 -25.48
N ALA A 466 -21.45 1.40 -24.85
CA ALA A 466 -20.21 0.94 -24.22
C ALA A 466 -19.14 0.64 -25.29
N ASN A 467 -17.92 1.15 -25.07
CA ASN A 467 -16.80 1.00 -26.00
C ASN A 467 -16.06 -0.33 -25.81
N TYR A 468 -16.73 -1.45 -26.07
CA TYR A 468 -16.11 -2.78 -25.97
C TYR A 468 -14.95 -2.94 -26.96
N TYR A 469 -13.75 -3.29 -26.47
CA TYR A 469 -12.56 -3.44 -27.32
C TYR A 469 -12.80 -4.43 -28.48
N PHE A 470 -13.50 -5.54 -28.21
CA PHE A 470 -13.72 -6.59 -29.20
C PHE A 470 -14.72 -6.21 -30.30
N LYS A 471 -15.47 -5.12 -30.13
CA LYS A 471 -16.34 -4.56 -31.18
C LYS A 471 -15.62 -3.52 -32.05
N ASN A 472 -14.41 -3.11 -31.68
CA ASN A 472 -13.63 -2.12 -32.41
C ASN A 472 -12.43 -2.81 -33.08
N LYS A 473 -12.40 -2.81 -34.42
CA LYS A 473 -11.34 -3.47 -35.21
C LYS A 473 -9.93 -2.96 -34.88
N GLU A 474 -9.80 -1.66 -34.61
CA GLU A 474 -8.52 -1.06 -34.26
C GLU A 474 -8.06 -1.56 -32.89
N LEU A 475 -8.91 -1.50 -31.86
CA LEU A 475 -8.55 -2.01 -30.53
C LEU A 475 -8.28 -3.51 -30.53
N LEU A 476 -9.04 -4.28 -31.30
CA LEU A 476 -8.83 -5.72 -31.46
C LEU A 476 -7.47 -6.05 -32.10
N SER A 477 -6.91 -5.17 -32.93
CA SER A 477 -5.56 -5.36 -33.49
C SER A 477 -4.42 -5.09 -32.49
N ARG A 478 -4.74 -4.48 -31.35
CA ARG A 478 -3.77 -4.04 -30.33
C ARG A 478 -3.68 -4.97 -29.12
N ILE A 479 -4.40 -6.09 -29.09
CA ILE A 479 -4.41 -7.00 -27.94
C ILE A 479 -3.56 -8.26 -28.16
N ASN A 480 -3.17 -8.93 -27.07
CA ASN A 480 -2.45 -10.22 -27.10
C ASN A 480 -1.08 -10.16 -27.80
N TRP A 481 -0.40 -9.03 -27.71
CA TRP A 481 0.98 -8.91 -28.17
C TRP A 481 1.91 -9.53 -27.13
N GLU A 482 2.96 -10.20 -27.58
CA GLU A 482 3.97 -10.80 -26.70
C GLU A 482 4.73 -9.73 -25.92
N VAL A 483 4.97 -9.98 -24.62
CA VAL A 483 5.81 -9.14 -23.78
C VAL A 483 7.22 -9.72 -23.79
N LYS A 484 8.21 -8.90 -24.11
CA LYS A 484 9.63 -9.28 -24.06
C LYS A 484 10.27 -8.78 -22.77
N PRO A 485 11.41 -9.35 -22.32
CA PRO A 485 12.21 -8.76 -21.25
C PRO A 485 12.50 -7.28 -21.55
N ASN A 486 12.47 -6.42 -20.53
CA ASN A 486 12.66 -4.98 -20.75
C ASN A 486 14.05 -4.68 -21.33
N GLU A 487 15.06 -5.46 -20.93
CA GLU A 487 16.46 -5.37 -21.37
C GLU A 487 16.65 -5.67 -22.87
N GLU A 488 15.69 -6.38 -23.49
CA GLU A 488 15.71 -6.64 -24.93
C GLU A 488 15.09 -5.50 -25.76
N VAL A 489 14.34 -4.60 -25.11
CA VAL A 489 13.53 -3.56 -25.79
C VAL A 489 14.05 -2.14 -25.52
N PHE A 490 14.55 -1.88 -24.31
CA PHE A 490 15.03 -0.58 -23.83
C PHE A 490 16.47 -0.71 -23.34
#